data_AF-A0A427Y3T7-F1
#
_entry.id   AF-A0A427Y3T7-F1
#
_cell.length_a   1.000
_cell.length_b   1.000
_cell.length_c   1.000
_cell.angle_alpha   90.00
_cell.angle_beta   90.00
_cell.angle_gamma   90.00
#
_symmetry.space_group_name_H-M   'P 1'
#
loop_
_entity.id
_entity.type
_entity.pdbx_description
1 polymer ?
#
loop_
_entity_poly.entity_id
_entity_poly.type
_entity_poly.pdbx_seq_one_letter_code
_entity_poly.pdbx_strand_id
1 'polypeptide(L)'
;MSSTTDSVATQLFARDPIPPLEPGKKVYDPKLTKTIASLDEHEYVKAALHLANDDIHNCHEIAQAHEGDTIADILHATLHRREGDYWNSKWWWSRIPAHPTIKSVADSKAFVDACERLNGTGSKEEDQLRERQWDELKGLVEFTRGKYGK
;
A
#
# COMPACT_ATOMS: atom_id res chain seq x y z
N MET A 1 -19.37 -7.98 -17.56
CA MET A 1 -18.01 -8.49 -17.81
C MET A 1 -17.11 -7.87 -16.76
N SER A 2 -16.16 -8.63 -16.18
CA SER A 2 -15.20 -8.09 -15.21
C SER A 2 -14.31 -7.06 -15.90
N SER A 3 -14.04 -5.90 -15.29
CA SER A 3 -13.12 -4.92 -15.87
C SER A 3 -11.67 -5.44 -15.85
N THR A 4 -10.78 -4.83 -16.63
CA THR A 4 -9.34 -5.13 -16.54
C THR A 4 -8.82 -4.84 -15.13
N THR A 5 -9.29 -3.76 -14.49
CA THR A 5 -8.95 -3.41 -13.10
C THR A 5 -9.40 -4.48 -12.11
N ASP A 6 -10.60 -5.05 -12.26
CA ASP A 6 -11.08 -6.16 -11.43
C ASP A 6 -10.20 -7.40 -11.57
N SER A 7 -9.76 -7.69 -12.81
CA SER A 7 -8.91 -8.84 -13.09
C SER A 7 -7.53 -8.68 -12.45
N VAL A 8 -6.96 -7.47 -12.52
CA VAL A 8 -5.70 -7.12 -11.85
C VAL A 8 -5.84 -7.24 -10.34
N ALA A 9 -6.87 -6.63 -9.75
CA ALA A 9 -7.10 -6.70 -8.30
C ALA A 9 -7.31 -8.15 -7.83
N THR A 10 -8.10 -8.94 -8.57
CA THR A 10 -8.33 -10.36 -8.27
C THR A 10 -7.02 -11.15 -8.30
N GLN A 11 -6.17 -10.93 -9.31
CA GLN A 11 -4.87 -11.60 -9.41
C GLN A 11 -3.92 -11.18 -8.28
N LEU A 12 -3.84 -9.88 -7.96
CA LEU A 12 -3.00 -9.36 -6.86
C LEU A 12 -3.44 -9.95 -5.53
N PHE A 13 -4.73 -9.94 -5.22
CA PHE A 13 -5.24 -10.37 -3.92
C PHE A 13 -5.36 -11.89 -3.78
N ALA A 14 -5.15 -12.64 -4.85
CA ALA A 14 -4.98 -14.08 -4.84
C ALA A 14 -3.52 -14.52 -4.60
N ARG A 15 -2.57 -13.57 -4.43
CA ARG A 15 -1.16 -13.92 -4.18
C ARG A 15 -0.98 -14.77 -2.92
N ASP A 16 -0.17 -15.80 -3.06
CA ASP A 16 0.32 -16.66 -1.98
C ASP A 16 1.82 -16.88 -2.18
N PRO A 17 2.68 -16.55 -1.21
CA PRO A 17 2.37 -15.97 0.09
C PRO A 17 1.90 -14.51 0.03
N ILE A 18 1.18 -14.08 1.08
CA ILE A 18 0.90 -12.66 1.34
C ILE A 18 2.22 -11.87 1.43
N PRO A 19 2.23 -10.56 1.14
CA PRO A 19 3.47 -9.79 1.11
C PRO A 19 4.26 -9.88 2.41
N PRO A 20 5.60 -9.85 2.34
CA PRO A 20 6.42 -9.52 3.50
C PRO A 20 6.12 -8.08 3.97
N LEU A 21 6.59 -7.72 5.17
CA LEU A 21 6.50 -6.34 5.64
C LEU A 21 7.25 -5.41 4.68
N GLU A 22 8.49 -5.77 4.35
CA GLU A 22 9.31 -5.12 3.33
C GLU A 22 9.54 -6.03 2.11
N PRO A 23 9.14 -5.64 0.88
CA PRO A 23 9.27 -6.49 -0.31
C PRO A 23 10.69 -6.58 -0.89
N GLY A 24 11.65 -5.83 -0.33
CA GLY A 24 12.99 -5.73 -0.89
C GLY A 24 13.01 -5.03 -2.24
N LYS A 25 13.85 -5.50 -3.17
CA LYS A 25 14.12 -4.80 -4.46
C LYS A 25 13.23 -5.23 -5.63
N LYS A 26 12.42 -6.27 -5.47
CA LYS A 26 11.65 -6.85 -6.57
C LYS A 26 10.16 -6.64 -6.31
N VAL A 27 9.46 -6.20 -7.35
CA VAL A 27 7.99 -6.23 -7.38
C VAL A 27 7.50 -7.68 -7.36
N TYR A 28 6.27 -7.88 -6.90
CA TYR A 28 5.65 -9.21 -6.82
C TYR A 28 5.44 -9.81 -8.23
N ASP A 29 4.75 -9.07 -9.11
CA ASP A 29 4.54 -9.47 -10.50
C ASP A 29 4.92 -8.33 -11.47
N PRO A 30 6.07 -8.42 -12.17
CA PRO A 30 6.48 -7.42 -13.15
C PRO A 30 5.53 -7.26 -14.35
N LYS A 31 4.71 -8.28 -14.67
CA LYS A 31 3.69 -8.16 -15.72
C LYS A 31 2.57 -7.25 -15.26
N LEU A 32 2.16 -7.37 -13.99
CA LEU A 32 1.13 -6.51 -13.42
C LEU A 32 1.58 -5.06 -13.33
N THR A 33 2.86 -4.76 -13.06
CA THR A 33 3.37 -3.37 -13.10
C THR A 33 3.02 -2.67 -14.43
N LYS A 34 3.27 -3.32 -15.57
CA LYS A 34 2.93 -2.74 -16.88
C LYS A 34 1.44 -2.61 -17.09
N THR A 35 0.68 -3.64 -16.70
CA THR A 35 -0.78 -3.64 -16.82
C THR A 35 -1.40 -2.50 -16.00
N ILE A 36 -0.99 -2.34 -14.73
CA ILE A 36 -1.46 -1.29 -13.81
C ILE A 36 -1.21 0.10 -14.40
N ALA A 37 0.01 0.36 -14.90
CA ALA A 37 0.36 1.64 -15.50
C ALA A 37 -0.57 2.00 -16.69
N SER A 38 -0.95 1.00 -17.49
CA SER A 38 -1.81 1.15 -18.67
C SER A 38 -3.31 1.23 -18.40
N LEU A 39 -3.76 1.03 -17.15
CA LEU A 39 -5.20 1.08 -16.82
C LEU A 39 -5.77 2.47 -17.14
N ASP A 40 -7.01 2.54 -17.62
CA ASP A 40 -7.75 3.80 -17.73
C ASP A 40 -8.43 4.13 -16.40
N GLU A 41 -7.64 4.30 -15.34
CA GLU A 41 -8.09 4.52 -13.97
C GLU A 41 -7.47 5.78 -13.37
N HIS A 42 -8.09 6.30 -12.31
CA HIS A 42 -7.52 7.39 -11.53
C HIS A 42 -6.14 7.03 -10.96
N GLU A 43 -5.23 8.01 -10.87
CA GLU A 43 -3.84 7.79 -10.45
C GLU A 43 -3.73 7.12 -9.08
N TYR A 44 -4.59 7.51 -8.12
CA TYR A 44 -4.65 6.87 -6.80
C TYR A 44 -5.06 5.38 -6.82
N VAL A 45 -5.90 4.97 -7.79
CA VAL A 45 -6.23 3.55 -7.97
C VAL A 45 -4.98 2.81 -8.45
N LYS A 46 -4.25 3.38 -9.42
CA LYS A 46 -2.99 2.80 -9.91
C LYS A 46 -1.94 2.73 -8.81
N ALA A 47 -1.78 3.79 -8.02
CA ALA A 47 -0.81 3.84 -6.91
C ALA A 47 -1.09 2.78 -5.84
N ALA A 48 -2.36 2.59 -5.46
CA ALA A 48 -2.76 1.54 -4.52
C ALA A 48 -2.49 0.14 -5.08
N LEU A 49 -2.75 -0.09 -6.38
CA LEU A 49 -2.44 -1.36 -7.05
C LEU A 49 -0.94 -1.62 -7.17
N HIS A 50 -0.14 -0.60 -7.52
CA HIS A 50 1.32 -0.71 -7.52
C HIS A 50 1.83 -1.06 -6.14
N LEU A 51 1.33 -0.40 -5.10
CA LEU A 51 1.71 -0.71 -3.73
C LEU A 51 1.36 -2.17 -3.37
N ALA A 52 0.15 -2.65 -3.69
CA ALA A 52 -0.23 -4.05 -3.47
C ALA A 52 0.63 -5.05 -4.27
N ASN A 53 1.21 -4.62 -5.40
CA ASN A 53 2.16 -5.37 -6.23
C ASN A 53 3.62 -5.25 -5.76
N ASP A 54 3.88 -4.69 -4.58
CA ASP A 54 5.22 -4.45 -4.05
C ASP A 54 6.05 -3.45 -4.88
N ASP A 55 5.37 -2.65 -5.71
CA ASP A 55 5.96 -1.67 -6.62
C ASP A 55 6.04 -0.30 -5.94
N ILE A 56 7.01 -0.19 -5.03
CA ILE A 56 7.26 1.02 -4.23
C ILE A 56 7.52 2.23 -5.14
N HIS A 57 8.32 2.06 -6.19
CA HIS A 57 8.75 3.15 -7.06
C HIS A 57 7.56 3.83 -7.76
N ASN A 58 6.72 3.07 -8.47
CA ASN A 58 5.59 3.66 -9.19
C ASN A 58 4.51 4.20 -8.22
N CYS A 59 4.33 3.58 -7.05
CA CYS A 59 3.47 4.14 -6.00
C CYS A 59 4.00 5.49 -5.51
N HIS A 60 5.31 5.58 -5.25
CA HIS A 60 5.98 6.79 -4.79
C HIS A 60 5.92 7.92 -5.82
N GLU A 61 6.18 7.65 -7.10
CA GLU A 61 6.08 8.69 -8.15
C GLU A 61 4.70 9.35 -8.19
N ILE A 62 3.63 8.54 -8.08
CA ILE A 62 2.26 9.06 -8.04
C ILE A 62 2.01 9.79 -6.72
N ALA A 63 2.33 9.19 -5.57
CA ALA A 63 2.10 9.82 -4.26
C ALA A 63 2.84 11.17 -4.14
N GLN A 64 4.08 11.23 -4.61
CA GLN A 64 4.91 12.44 -4.59
C GLN A 64 4.37 13.53 -5.53
N ALA A 65 3.75 13.18 -6.66
CA ALA A 65 3.14 14.15 -7.56
C ALA A 65 1.89 14.84 -6.97
N HIS A 66 1.30 14.27 -5.92
CA HIS A 66 0.04 14.73 -5.32
C HIS A 66 0.14 14.98 -3.80
N GLU A 67 1.35 15.24 -3.28
CA GLU A 67 1.56 15.53 -1.85
C GLU A 67 0.63 16.65 -1.35
N GLY A 68 0.11 16.46 -0.14
CA GLY A 68 -0.88 17.34 0.47
C GLY A 68 -2.33 16.92 0.21
N ASP A 69 -2.58 16.03 -0.77
CA ASP A 69 -3.84 15.29 -0.81
C ASP A 69 -3.83 14.15 0.21
N THR A 70 -4.92 14.01 0.97
CA THR A 70 -4.99 13.02 2.05
C THR A 70 -4.77 11.58 1.59
N ILE A 71 -5.23 11.21 0.39
CA ILE A 71 -5.05 9.83 -0.11
C ILE A 71 -3.63 9.62 -0.61
N ALA A 72 -3.06 10.59 -1.30
CA ALA A 72 -1.66 10.56 -1.70
C ALA A 72 -0.75 10.44 -0.47
N ASP A 73 -0.99 11.25 0.58
CA ASP A 73 -0.23 11.22 1.83
C ASP A 73 -0.38 9.87 2.56
N ILE A 74 -1.58 9.26 2.56
CA ILE A 74 -1.80 7.91 3.11
C ILE A 74 -0.99 6.87 2.33
N LEU A 75 -1.03 6.90 1.00
CA LEU A 75 -0.21 6.03 0.15
C LEU A 75 1.28 6.24 0.44
N HIS A 76 1.70 7.49 0.62
CA HIS A 76 3.07 7.88 0.98
C HIS A 76 3.50 7.33 2.34
N ALA A 77 2.64 7.44 3.36
CA ALA A 77 2.92 6.92 4.69
C ALA A 77 3.02 5.39 4.69
N THR A 78 2.10 4.71 3.99
CA THR A 78 2.12 3.25 3.87
C THR A 78 3.32 2.77 3.05
N LEU A 79 3.67 3.43 1.93
CA LEU A 79 4.81 3.02 1.10
C LEU A 79 6.14 3.15 1.86
N HIS A 80 6.37 4.23 2.61
CA HIS A 80 7.59 4.40 3.40
C HIS A 80 7.76 3.31 4.47
N ARG A 81 6.66 2.86 5.09
CA ARG A 81 6.71 1.72 6.03
C ARG A 81 7.22 0.47 5.32
N ARG A 82 6.77 0.25 4.09
CA ARG A 82 7.07 -0.95 3.31
C ARG A 82 8.47 -0.94 2.70
N GLU A 83 9.06 0.21 2.43
CA GLU A 83 10.44 0.28 1.94
C GLU A 83 11.50 0.32 3.06
N GLY A 84 11.06 0.33 4.32
CA GLY A 84 11.93 0.38 5.49
C GLY A 84 12.30 1.79 5.96
N ASP A 85 11.75 2.85 5.37
CA ASP A 85 11.88 4.22 5.87
C ASP A 85 10.81 4.52 6.94
N TYR A 86 10.97 3.85 8.08
CA TYR A 86 10.02 3.90 9.19
C TYR A 86 9.88 5.30 9.79
N TRP A 87 10.98 6.07 9.83
CA TRP A 87 10.94 7.43 10.33
C TRP A 87 10.09 8.34 9.43
N ASN A 88 10.31 8.27 8.12
CA ASN A 88 9.56 9.11 7.18
C ASN A 88 8.10 8.68 7.07
N SER A 89 7.81 7.38 7.18
CA SER A 89 6.44 6.88 7.33
C SER A 89 5.72 7.54 8.51
N LYS A 90 6.35 7.57 9.69
CA LYS A 90 5.79 8.24 10.89
C LYS A 90 5.64 9.75 10.69
N TRP A 91 6.53 10.39 9.94
CA TRP A 91 6.42 11.80 9.60
C TRP A 91 5.17 12.08 8.76
N TRP A 92 4.92 11.29 7.71
CA TRP A 92 3.70 11.41 6.89
C TRP A 92 2.43 11.13 7.69
N TRP A 93 2.42 10.07 8.53
CA TRP A 93 1.29 9.80 9.42
C TRP A 93 0.95 10.97 10.34
N SER A 94 1.92 11.82 10.70
CA SER A 94 1.69 12.99 11.55
C SER A 94 0.90 14.11 10.87
N ARG A 95 0.79 14.07 9.54
CA ARG A 95 0.20 15.13 8.71
C ARG A 95 -1.18 14.76 8.17
N ILE A 96 -1.52 13.48 8.23
CA ILE A 96 -2.78 12.95 7.74
C ILE A 96 -3.91 13.31 8.71
N PRO A 97 -4.96 14.02 8.27
CA PRO A 97 -6.14 14.26 9.08
C PRO A 97 -6.92 12.96 9.34
N ALA A 98 -7.91 12.99 10.24
CA ALA A 98 -8.79 11.85 10.44
C ALA A 98 -9.43 11.42 9.10
N HIS A 99 -9.30 10.14 8.75
CA HIS A 99 -9.76 9.60 7.47
C HIS A 99 -10.45 8.23 7.67
N PRO A 100 -11.53 7.88 6.93
CA PRO A 100 -12.27 6.63 7.15
C PRO A 100 -11.46 5.34 6.98
N THR A 101 -10.38 5.37 6.21
CA THR A 101 -9.49 4.21 6.00
C THR A 101 -8.43 4.05 7.08
N ILE A 102 -8.33 4.98 8.03
CA ILE A 102 -7.35 4.93 9.12
C ILE A 102 -8.08 4.85 10.46
N LYS A 103 -7.64 3.96 11.34
CA LYS A 103 -8.21 3.86 12.69
C LYS A 103 -7.87 5.09 13.52
N SER A 104 -6.59 5.46 13.56
CA SER A 104 -6.09 6.73 14.11
C SER A 104 -4.62 6.90 13.75
N VAL A 105 -4.11 8.14 13.77
CA VAL A 105 -2.67 8.43 13.57
C VAL A 105 -1.80 7.70 14.60
N ALA A 106 -2.24 7.61 15.86
CA ALA A 106 -1.48 6.91 16.90
C ALA A 106 -1.37 5.40 16.62
N ASP A 107 -2.46 4.78 16.18
CA ASP A 107 -2.50 3.36 15.82
C ASP A 107 -1.64 3.07 14.59
N SER A 108 -1.66 3.95 13.57
CA SER A 108 -0.78 3.83 12.40
C SER A 108 0.69 3.93 12.77
N LYS A 109 1.09 4.88 13.62
CA LYS A 109 2.48 5.01 14.07
C LYS A 109 2.95 3.82 14.90
N ALA A 110 2.11 3.32 15.80
CA ALA A 110 2.41 2.11 16.57
C ALA A 110 2.56 0.87 15.67
N PHE A 111 1.82 0.83 14.55
CA PHE A 111 2.01 -0.22 13.55
C PHE A 111 3.35 -0.11 12.85
N VAL A 112 3.77 1.11 12.48
CA VAL A 112 5.11 1.35 11.91
C VAL A 112 6.21 0.88 12.86
N ASP A 113 6.13 1.24 14.15
CA ASP A 113 7.10 0.80 15.17
C ASP A 113 7.11 -0.73 15.34
N ALA A 114 5.95 -1.38 15.23
CA ALA A 114 5.85 -2.83 15.31
C ALA A 114 6.50 -3.51 14.09
N CYS A 115 6.30 -2.97 12.88
CA CYS A 115 6.96 -3.46 11.67
C CYS A 115 8.47 -3.32 11.76
N GLU A 116 8.97 -2.14 12.15
CA GLU A 116 10.40 -1.86 12.34
C GLU A 116 11.06 -2.88 13.29
N ARG A 117 10.37 -3.22 14.38
CA ARG A 117 10.90 -4.14 15.40
C ARG A 117 10.85 -5.61 14.98
N LEU A 118 9.86 -6.02 14.20
CA LEU A 118 9.53 -7.43 13.96
C LEU A 118 9.84 -7.91 12.54
N ASN A 119 10.17 -7.02 11.61
CA ASN A 119 10.55 -7.39 10.25
C ASN A 119 11.75 -8.35 10.25
N GLY A 120 11.63 -9.46 9.52
CA GLY A 120 12.69 -10.46 9.36
C GLY A 120 12.95 -11.35 10.57
N THR A 121 12.06 -11.33 11.57
CA THR A 121 12.19 -12.19 12.77
C THR A 121 11.73 -13.62 12.52
N GLY A 122 10.86 -13.85 11.52
CA GLY A 122 10.16 -15.11 11.29
C GLY A 122 9.19 -15.49 12.41
N SER A 123 8.81 -14.51 13.24
CA SER A 123 7.92 -14.72 14.38
C SER A 123 6.45 -14.77 13.97
N LYS A 124 5.61 -15.37 14.80
CA LYS A 124 4.15 -15.35 14.59
C LYS A 124 3.60 -13.93 14.62
N GLU A 125 4.20 -13.06 15.44
CA GLU A 125 3.87 -11.66 15.52
C GLU A 125 4.18 -10.93 14.20
N GLU A 126 5.29 -11.25 13.53
CA GLU A 126 5.56 -10.73 12.18
C GLU A 126 4.48 -11.17 11.19
N ASP A 127 4.07 -12.43 11.21
CA ASP A 127 3.00 -12.93 10.33
C ASP A 127 1.67 -12.18 10.57
N GLN A 128 1.31 -11.89 11.83
CA GLN A 128 0.13 -11.07 12.16
C GLN A 128 0.24 -9.64 11.62
N LEU A 129 1.45 -9.05 11.64
CA LEU A 129 1.67 -7.73 11.04
C LEU A 129 1.56 -7.78 9.51
N ARG A 130 1.99 -8.87 8.87
CA ARG A 130 1.84 -9.08 7.42
C ARG A 130 0.37 -9.21 7.04
N GLU A 131 -0.42 -9.96 7.82
CA GLU A 131 -1.88 -10.06 7.64
C GLU A 131 -2.53 -8.68 7.76
N ARG A 132 -2.23 -7.93 8.82
CA ARG A 132 -2.73 -6.57 9.01
C ARG A 132 -2.33 -5.64 7.85
N GLN A 133 -1.08 -5.69 7.41
CA GLN A 133 -0.61 -4.93 6.26
C GLN A 133 -1.39 -5.31 5.00
N TRP A 134 -1.68 -6.60 4.83
CA TRP A 134 -2.41 -7.09 3.68
C TRP A 134 -3.86 -6.59 3.65
N ASP A 135 -4.54 -6.61 4.79
CA ASP A 135 -5.87 -6.03 4.94
C ASP A 135 -5.87 -4.51 4.67
N GLU A 136 -4.85 -3.78 5.14
CA GLU A 136 -4.69 -2.35 4.86
C GLU A 136 -4.51 -2.06 3.36
N LEU A 137 -3.66 -2.84 2.67
CA LEU A 137 -3.45 -2.71 1.23
C LEU A 137 -4.73 -3.01 0.43
N LYS A 138 -5.47 -4.05 0.84
CA LYS A 138 -6.77 -4.38 0.24
C LYS A 138 -7.79 -3.27 0.45
N GLY A 139 -7.90 -2.76 1.68
CA GLY A 139 -8.78 -1.64 2.01
C GLY A 139 -8.45 -0.36 1.23
N LEU A 140 -7.17 -0.07 0.99
CA LEU A 140 -6.75 1.07 0.17
C LEU A 140 -7.14 0.91 -1.30
N VAL A 141 -6.95 -0.28 -1.88
CA VAL A 141 -7.40 -0.55 -3.25
C VAL A 141 -8.92 -0.47 -3.35
N GLU A 142 -9.66 -1.09 -2.44
CA GLU A 142 -11.13 -1.05 -2.43
C GLU A 142 -11.65 0.38 -2.28
N PHE A 143 -11.08 1.16 -1.35
CA PHE A 143 -11.48 2.54 -1.12
C PHE A 143 -11.20 3.44 -2.33
N THR A 144 -9.98 3.37 -2.88
CA THR A 144 -9.60 4.21 -4.04
C THR A 144 -10.44 3.86 -5.26
N ARG A 145 -10.71 2.58 -5.51
CA ARG A 145 -11.60 2.14 -6.59
C ARG A 145 -13.04 2.58 -6.37
N GLY A 146 -13.57 2.46 -5.16
CA GLY A 146 -14.94 2.90 -4.86
C GLY A 146 -15.13 4.41 -4.96
N LYS A 147 -14.08 5.20 -4.65
CA LYS A 147 -14.14 6.67 -4.67
C LYS A 147 -13.77 7.30 -6.01
N TYR A 148 -12.81 6.72 -6.73
CA TYR A 148 -12.20 7.32 -7.92
C TYR A 148 -12.22 6.40 -9.16
N GLY A 149 -12.64 5.13 -9.00
CA GLY A 149 -12.72 4.20 -10.11
C GLY A 149 -13.73 4.65 -11.16
N LYS A 150 -13.49 4.26 -12.42
CA LYS A 150 -14.38 4.52 -13.54
C LYS A 150 -15.40 3.41 -13.77
#